data_AF-A0A2E5R9E5-F1
#
_entry.id   AF-A0A2E5R9E5-F1
#
_cell.length_a   1.000
_cell.length_b   1.000
_cell.length_c   1.000
_cell.angle_alpha   90.00
_cell.angle_beta   90.00
_cell.angle_gamma   90.00
#
_symmetry.space_group_name_H-M   'P 1'
#
loop_
_entity.id
_entity.type
_entity.pdbx_description
1 polymer ?
#
loop_
_entity_poly.entity_id
_entity_poly.type
_entity_poly.pdbx_seq_one_letter_code
_entity_poly.pdbx_strand_id
1 'polypeptide(L)'
;MSTSCRPSSRLSCRHRLKTFKLKHLAVNPEKKLVEIPEHLLKRSQSARERLTGQAPAADASSEVDDSQISTPAAEIDTPIENSKEKIEETKIVVEDAPYVNAAKNRNKIPWWAASALLCLPIWAVIYVGTLERPAVEATGVLQHGAEIYAQRCSSCHGANGGGGAGYKLADGEVLITFPYMADMVEWIAKGSDGFGVGNTYGSPERGRVVAGGMPAFADVLDAEELMSVVLHERAVFGNSEEAITYAAELDHIIEAGEMDLHMYFDAETVTASEISEIIESTHS
;
A
#
# COMPACT_ATOMS: atom_id res chain seq x y z
N MET A 1 -81.69 -9.88 -2.25
CA MET A 1 -81.09 -8.83 -3.10
C MET A 1 -80.03 -9.47 -3.97
N SER A 2 -80.35 -9.67 -5.25
CA SER A 2 -79.47 -10.22 -6.27
C SER A 2 -78.73 -9.09 -6.99
N THR A 3 -77.41 -9.23 -7.17
CA THR A 3 -76.58 -8.64 -8.25
C THR A 3 -75.17 -9.24 -8.08
N SER A 4 -74.79 -10.32 -8.75
CA SER A 4 -74.37 -10.46 -10.16
C SER A 4 -73.04 -9.78 -10.53
N CYS A 5 -71.99 -10.61 -10.47
CA CYS A 5 -70.81 -10.73 -11.33
C CYS A 5 -70.76 -9.89 -12.65
N ARG A 6 -69.67 -9.15 -12.91
CA ARG A 6 -68.58 -9.56 -13.85
C ARG A 6 -67.45 -8.50 -14.01
N PRO A 7 -66.25 -8.93 -14.48
CA PRO A 7 -65.01 -8.15 -14.54
C PRO A 7 -64.67 -7.59 -15.94
N SER A 8 -63.87 -6.54 -16.02
CA SER A 8 -63.22 -5.99 -17.22
C SER A 8 -62.14 -5.02 -16.71
N SER A 9 -60.88 -4.96 -17.14
CA SER A 9 -60.26 -5.29 -18.41
C SER A 9 -58.74 -5.41 -18.21
N ARG A 10 -58.14 -6.43 -18.83
CA ARG A 10 -56.68 -6.55 -19.02
C ARG A 10 -56.20 -5.37 -19.86
N LEU A 11 -55.23 -4.60 -19.37
CA LEU A 11 -54.40 -3.75 -20.22
C LEU A 11 -53.07 -4.45 -20.47
N SER A 12 -52.98 -5.07 -21.64
CA SER A 12 -51.75 -5.58 -22.24
C SER A 12 -50.90 -4.38 -22.68
N CYS A 13 -49.85 -4.06 -21.92
CA CYS A 13 -48.80 -3.18 -22.42
C CYS A 13 -47.75 -4.06 -23.10
N ARG A 14 -47.90 -4.22 -24.42
CA ARG A 14 -46.93 -4.87 -25.31
C ARG A 14 -46.22 -3.78 -26.10
N HIS A 15 -44.95 -4.00 -26.40
CA HIS A 15 -43.99 -3.18 -27.18
C HIS A 15 -43.17 -2.21 -26.31
N ARG A 16 -41.84 -2.18 -26.35
CA ARG A 16 -40.89 -2.55 -27.40
C ARG A 16 -39.51 -2.76 -26.76
N LEU A 17 -39.00 -3.99 -26.74
CA LEU A 17 -37.59 -4.26 -26.45
C LEU A 17 -36.75 -3.59 -27.55
N LYS A 18 -36.10 -2.47 -27.22
CA LYS A 18 -35.04 -1.91 -28.06
C LYS A 18 -33.79 -2.73 -27.78
N THR A 19 -33.46 -3.62 -28.70
CA THR A 19 -32.17 -4.29 -28.79
C THR A 19 -31.08 -3.22 -28.96
N PHE A 20 -30.41 -2.86 -27.87
CA PHE A 20 -29.21 -2.04 -27.92
C PHE A 20 -28.05 -2.94 -28.37
N LYS A 21 -27.60 -2.72 -29.59
CA LYS A 21 -26.48 -3.43 -30.20
C LYS A 21 -25.20 -3.00 -29.49
N LEU A 22 -24.66 -3.86 -28.61
CA LEU A 22 -23.32 -3.73 -28.03
C LEU A 22 -22.32 -3.57 -29.18
N LYS A 23 -21.74 -2.38 -29.33
CA LYS A 23 -20.48 -2.20 -30.04
C LYS A 23 -19.37 -2.54 -29.05
N HIS A 24 -18.82 -3.73 -29.16
CA HIS A 24 -17.52 -4.07 -28.57
C HIS A 24 -16.47 -3.14 -29.17
N LEU A 25 -16.13 -2.07 -28.46
CA LEU A 25 -14.86 -1.39 -28.62
C LEU A 25 -13.89 -2.06 -27.66
N ALA A 26 -13.04 -2.93 -28.21
CA ALA A 26 -11.85 -3.39 -27.54
C ALA A 26 -10.93 -2.17 -27.30
N VAL A 27 -10.79 -1.77 -26.04
CA VAL A 27 -9.68 -0.93 -25.60
C VAL A 27 -8.81 -1.83 -24.75
N ASN A 28 -7.69 -2.25 -25.33
CA ASN A 28 -6.65 -3.03 -24.69
C ASN A 28 -5.50 -2.06 -24.40
N PRO A 29 -5.30 -1.58 -23.15
CA PRO A 29 -4.10 -0.85 -22.80
C PRO A 29 -3.03 -1.85 -22.34
N GLU A 30 -2.07 -2.11 -23.23
CA GLU A 30 -0.85 -2.85 -22.94
C GLU A 30 -0.17 -2.33 -21.67
N LYS A 31 0.22 -3.27 -20.81
CA LYS A 31 1.12 -3.08 -19.69
C LYS A 31 2.43 -2.49 -20.22
N LYS A 32 2.76 -1.26 -19.83
CA LYS A 32 4.12 -0.70 -19.98
C LYS A 32 5.07 -1.50 -19.08
N LEU A 33 5.59 -2.61 -19.60
CA LEU A 33 6.82 -3.19 -19.11
C LEU A 33 7.92 -2.15 -19.31
N VAL A 34 8.67 -1.88 -18.25
CA VAL A 34 9.88 -1.07 -18.32
C VAL A 34 10.91 -1.87 -19.11
N GLU A 35 10.85 -1.79 -20.44
CA GLU A 35 11.93 -2.26 -21.30
C GLU A 35 13.14 -1.38 -20.99
N ILE A 36 14.04 -1.92 -20.18
CA ILE A 36 15.36 -1.32 -19.95
C ILE A 36 16.08 -1.41 -21.29
N PRO A 37 16.36 -0.28 -21.95
CA PRO A 37 16.94 -0.34 -23.29
C PRO A 37 18.35 -0.94 -23.20
N GLU A 38 18.59 -2.02 -23.96
CA GLU A 38 19.77 -2.90 -23.96
C GLU A 38 21.13 -2.18 -23.91
N HIS A 39 21.19 -0.94 -24.43
CA HIS A 39 22.39 -0.12 -24.40
C HIS A 39 22.82 0.33 -22.98
N LEU A 40 21.89 0.42 -22.01
CA LEU A 40 22.21 0.77 -20.63
C LEU A 40 22.89 -0.40 -19.89
N LEU A 41 22.47 -1.63 -20.20
CA LEU A 41 23.11 -2.84 -19.70
C LEU A 41 24.51 -3.02 -20.32
N LYS A 42 24.65 -2.79 -21.62
CA LYS A 42 25.98 -2.82 -22.27
C LYS A 42 26.93 -1.74 -21.74
N ARG A 43 26.43 -0.54 -21.47
CA ARG A 43 27.24 0.54 -20.88
C ARG A 43 27.70 0.18 -19.47
N SER A 44 26.83 -0.39 -18.64
CA SER A 44 27.19 -0.81 -17.28
C SER A 44 28.14 -2.02 -17.26
N GLN A 45 27.97 -2.97 -18.18
CA GLN A 45 28.89 -4.10 -18.38
C GLN A 45 30.27 -3.60 -18.83
N SER A 46 30.35 -2.71 -19.83
CA SER A 46 31.63 -2.14 -20.27
C SER A 46 32.32 -1.26 -19.21
N ALA A 47 31.54 -0.65 -18.31
CA ALA A 47 32.09 0.09 -17.17
C ALA A 47 32.65 -0.87 -16.11
N ARG A 48 31.95 -2.00 -15.86
CA ARG A 48 32.43 -3.08 -14.99
C ARG A 48 33.71 -3.71 -15.53
N GLU A 49 33.79 -4.02 -16.81
CA GLU A 49 34.97 -4.62 -17.45
C GLU A 49 36.21 -3.72 -17.35
N ARG A 50 36.04 -2.39 -17.51
CA ARG A 50 37.12 -1.41 -17.30
C ARG A 50 37.58 -1.32 -15.84
N LEU A 51 36.72 -1.65 -14.89
CA LEU A 51 37.01 -1.60 -13.45
C LEU A 51 37.58 -2.92 -12.91
N THR A 52 37.24 -4.06 -13.50
CA THR A 52 37.64 -5.38 -13.01
C THR A 52 38.79 -6.03 -13.79
N GLY A 53 39.21 -5.47 -14.93
CA GLY A 53 40.48 -5.81 -15.58
C GLY A 53 40.67 -7.29 -15.95
N GLN A 54 39.59 -8.03 -16.23
CA GLN A 54 39.66 -9.46 -16.54
C GLN A 54 38.99 -9.75 -17.89
N ALA A 55 39.79 -10.14 -18.89
CA ALA A 55 39.31 -10.69 -20.16
C ALA A 55 39.17 -12.22 -20.06
N PRO A 56 38.17 -12.85 -20.71
CA PRO A 56 38.20 -14.29 -20.99
C PRO A 56 38.96 -14.59 -22.28
N ALA A 57 39.64 -15.74 -22.27
CA ALA A 57 40.53 -16.26 -23.29
C ALA A 57 39.81 -16.77 -24.56
N ALA A 58 40.61 -16.90 -25.61
CA ALA A 58 40.32 -17.14 -27.02
C ALA A 58 39.60 -18.46 -27.38
N ASP A 59 38.95 -18.47 -28.55
CA ASP A 59 39.30 -19.42 -29.63
C ASP A 59 38.93 -18.87 -31.04
N ALA A 60 39.62 -19.40 -32.04
CA ALA A 60 40.01 -18.78 -33.30
C ALA A 60 39.01 -18.90 -34.49
N SER A 61 39.18 -18.04 -35.50
CA SER A 61 39.50 -18.47 -36.87
C SER A 61 39.87 -17.31 -37.80
N SER A 62 40.90 -17.57 -38.59
CA SER A 62 41.65 -16.69 -39.49
C SER A 62 40.88 -16.24 -40.72
N GLU A 63 41.24 -15.07 -41.26
CA GLU A 63 41.39 -14.84 -42.70
C GLU A 63 42.44 -13.75 -42.96
N VAL A 64 43.25 -14.00 -43.98
CA VAL A 64 44.45 -13.29 -44.46
C VAL A 64 44.08 -12.31 -45.58
N ASP A 65 45.09 -11.52 -46.01
CA ASP A 65 45.22 -10.79 -47.30
C ASP A 65 44.91 -9.28 -47.22
N ASP A 66 45.67 -8.33 -47.79
CA ASP A 66 47.05 -8.21 -48.30
C ASP A 66 47.26 -6.70 -48.64
N SER A 67 48.52 -6.22 -48.62
CA SER A 67 49.05 -5.08 -49.40
C SER A 67 48.53 -3.64 -49.09
N GLN A 68 49.30 -2.54 -48.99
CA GLN A 68 50.56 -2.07 -49.61
C GLN A 68 51.26 -1.02 -48.69
N ILE A 69 52.58 -1.11 -48.43
CA ILE A 69 53.73 -0.43 -49.09
C ILE A 69 53.83 1.10 -48.90
N SER A 70 54.84 1.56 -48.14
CA SER A 70 56.00 2.37 -48.63
C SER A 70 56.83 2.97 -47.49
N THR A 71 58.11 2.58 -47.43
CA THR A 71 59.27 3.32 -46.89
C THR A 71 59.78 4.32 -47.98
N PRO A 72 60.81 5.21 -47.81
CA PRO A 72 62.07 4.99 -47.08
C PRO A 72 62.79 6.22 -46.45
N ALA A 73 63.94 5.89 -45.82
CA ALA A 73 65.20 6.65 -45.64
C ALA A 73 65.21 7.80 -44.61
N ALA A 74 65.92 7.76 -43.48
CA ALA A 74 67.34 7.50 -43.17
C ALA A 74 68.27 8.73 -43.33
N GLU A 75 68.73 9.28 -42.20
CA GLU A 75 70.07 9.88 -41.95
C GLU A 75 70.17 10.15 -40.42
N ILE A 76 70.96 9.41 -39.62
CA ILE A 76 72.38 9.61 -39.26
C ILE A 76 72.55 10.97 -38.53
N ASP A 77 72.96 11.08 -37.25
CA ASP A 77 74.29 10.74 -36.74
C ASP A 77 74.32 10.67 -35.19
N THR A 78 75.36 10.00 -34.68
CA THR A 78 75.57 9.60 -33.27
C THR A 78 76.39 10.65 -32.47
N PRO A 79 77.06 10.28 -31.35
CA PRO A 79 76.71 10.52 -29.95
C PRO A 79 77.66 11.55 -29.30
N ILE A 80 77.61 11.78 -27.98
CA ILE A 80 78.80 11.89 -27.09
C ILE A 80 78.36 11.96 -25.62
N GLU A 81 78.80 10.92 -24.94
CA GLU A 81 79.10 10.75 -23.52
C GLU A 81 79.82 11.95 -22.89
N ASN A 82 79.40 12.38 -21.69
CA ASN A 82 80.34 13.02 -20.79
C ASN A 82 80.00 12.77 -19.31
N SER A 83 81.02 12.27 -18.62
CA SER A 83 81.08 11.86 -17.22
C SER A 83 80.94 13.05 -16.27
N LYS A 84 80.23 12.82 -15.14
CA LYS A 84 80.51 13.56 -13.90
C LYS A 84 80.26 12.66 -12.69
N GLU A 85 81.39 12.16 -12.20
CA GLU A 85 81.67 11.65 -10.86
C GLU A 85 80.80 12.30 -9.77
N LYS A 86 80.03 11.46 -9.04
CA LYS A 86 79.28 11.85 -7.86
C LYS A 86 79.78 11.01 -6.69
N ILE A 87 80.39 11.72 -5.75
CA ILE A 87 80.96 11.25 -4.49
C ILE A 87 79.90 10.46 -3.71
N GLU A 88 80.25 9.23 -3.34
CA GLU A 88 79.43 8.32 -2.55
C GLU A 88 79.58 8.66 -1.06
N GLU A 89 78.57 9.35 -0.51
CA GLU A 89 78.46 9.61 0.92
C GLU A 89 77.77 8.41 1.58
N THR A 90 78.57 7.55 2.22
CA THR A 90 78.10 6.38 2.94
C THR A 90 77.27 6.81 4.16
N LYS A 91 75.95 6.82 4.02
CA LYS A 91 75.01 7.06 5.12
C LYS A 91 74.98 5.82 6.02
N ILE A 92 75.50 5.96 7.24
CA ILE A 92 75.37 4.94 8.30
C ILE A 92 73.88 4.71 8.55
N VAL A 93 73.39 3.50 8.24
CA VAL A 93 72.04 3.06 8.60
C VAL A 93 72.09 2.59 10.04
N VAL A 94 71.74 3.46 10.98
CA VAL A 94 71.38 3.04 12.33
C VAL A 94 70.01 2.36 12.21
N GLU A 95 69.95 1.04 12.37
CA GLU A 95 68.66 0.35 12.49
C GLU A 95 67.90 0.93 13.69
N ASP A 96 66.67 1.40 13.43
CA ASP A 96 65.79 1.93 14.47
C ASP A 96 65.54 0.87 15.54
N ALA A 97 65.60 1.25 16.83
CA ALA A 97 65.35 0.34 17.95
C ALA A 97 63.97 -0.35 17.84
N PRO A 98 63.81 -1.61 18.29
CA PRO A 98 62.60 -2.40 18.06
C PRO A 98 61.31 -1.77 18.64
N TYR A 99 61.41 -0.99 19.72
CA TYR A 99 60.26 -0.27 20.28
C TYR A 99 59.76 0.87 19.36
N VAL A 100 60.67 1.45 18.56
CA VAL A 100 60.36 2.51 17.59
C VAL A 100 59.68 1.92 16.35
N ASN A 101 60.09 0.73 15.93
CA ASN A 101 59.46 0.02 14.81
C ASN A 101 58.00 -0.38 15.12
N ALA A 102 57.72 -0.81 16.35
CA ALA A 102 56.35 -1.08 16.80
C ALA A 102 55.47 0.20 16.76
N ALA A 103 56.04 1.36 17.08
CA ALA A 103 55.33 2.63 17.01
C ALA A 103 55.08 3.09 15.56
N LYS A 104 56.03 2.85 14.65
CA LYS A 104 55.93 3.22 13.22
C LYS A 104 54.98 2.33 12.44
N ASN A 105 54.88 1.05 12.77
CA ASN A 105 54.07 0.07 12.03
C ASN A 105 52.62 -0.07 12.50
N ARG A 106 52.14 0.80 13.40
CA ARG A 106 50.74 0.76 13.83
C ARG A 106 49.81 1.20 12.69
N ASN A 107 48.87 0.33 12.33
CA ASN A 107 47.84 0.67 11.36
C ASN A 107 46.96 1.79 11.93
N LYS A 108 46.93 2.93 11.25
CA LYS A 108 46.11 4.07 11.65
C LYS A 108 44.69 3.85 11.15
N ILE A 109 43.71 3.98 12.04
CA ILE A 109 42.30 3.99 11.65
C ILE A 109 42.10 5.18 10.70
N PRO A 110 41.59 4.96 9.48
CA PRO A 110 41.37 6.06 8.58
C PRO A 110 40.23 6.92 9.14
N TRP A 111 40.35 8.23 8.98
CA TRP A 111 39.42 9.21 9.57
C TRP A 111 37.94 8.97 9.21
N TRP A 112 37.66 8.42 8.01
CA TRP A 112 36.30 8.06 7.59
C TRP A 112 35.66 6.97 8.45
N ALA A 113 36.45 6.05 9.02
CA ALA A 113 35.93 4.96 9.84
C ALA A 113 35.44 5.47 11.21
N ALA A 114 36.09 6.51 11.74
CA ALA A 114 35.61 7.22 12.93
C ALA A 114 34.27 7.93 12.65
N SER A 115 34.12 8.55 11.48
CA SER A 115 32.85 9.16 11.06
C SER A 115 31.74 8.10 10.88
N ALA A 116 32.04 6.97 10.24
CA ALA A 116 31.07 5.89 10.03
C ALA A 116 30.56 5.31 11.35
N LEU A 117 31.46 5.05 12.32
CA LEU A 117 31.09 4.56 13.65
C LEU A 117 30.19 5.53 14.42
N LEU A 118 30.40 6.84 14.25
CA LEU A 118 29.61 7.87 14.91
C LEU A 118 28.25 8.10 14.23
N CYS A 119 28.19 7.91 12.91
CA CYS A 119 26.95 7.98 12.13
C CYS A 119 26.06 6.74 12.25
N LEU A 120 26.62 5.56 12.56
CA LEU A 120 25.86 4.30 12.68
C LEU A 120 24.69 4.35 13.69
N PRO A 121 24.86 4.84 14.95
CA PRO A 121 23.73 4.94 15.88
C PRO A 121 22.67 5.96 15.41
N ILE A 122 23.09 7.07 14.79
CA ILE A 122 22.18 8.08 14.25
C ILE A 122 21.40 7.52 13.06
N TRP A 123 22.08 6.83 12.14
CA TRP A 123 21.45 6.15 11.02
C TRP A 123 20.49 5.08 11.50
N ALA A 124 20.83 4.31 12.54
CA ALA A 124 19.94 3.30 13.10
C ALA A 124 18.68 3.93 13.72
N VAL A 125 18.79 5.04 14.45
CA VAL A 125 17.62 5.76 14.99
C VAL A 125 16.76 6.33 13.87
N ILE A 126 17.35 6.93 12.84
CA ILE A 126 16.60 7.44 11.67
C ILE A 126 15.94 6.27 10.93
N TYR A 127 16.66 5.18 10.70
CA TYR A 127 16.16 4.00 10.01
C TYR A 127 15.01 3.35 10.78
N VAL A 128 15.16 3.13 12.10
CA VAL A 128 14.10 2.60 12.97
C VAL A 128 12.92 3.57 13.04
N GLY A 129 13.15 4.88 13.18
CA GLY A 129 12.10 5.91 13.14
C GLY A 129 11.39 6.02 11.79
N THR A 130 12.01 5.57 10.68
CA THR A 130 11.34 5.42 9.38
C THR A 130 10.58 4.10 9.23
N LEU A 131 10.84 3.12 10.11
CA LEU A 131 10.12 1.84 10.20
C LEU A 131 8.99 1.87 11.24
N GLU A 132 9.08 2.77 12.22
CA GLU A 132 7.97 3.14 13.09
C GLU A 132 6.85 3.68 12.21
N ARG A 133 5.82 2.85 11.98
CA ARG A 133 4.62 3.28 11.27
C ARG A 133 4.05 4.50 12.03
N PRO A 134 3.64 5.58 11.34
CA PRO A 134 2.83 6.58 12.00
C PRO A 134 1.62 5.86 12.61
N ALA A 135 1.37 6.09 13.89
CA ALA A 135 0.14 5.64 14.51
C ALA A 135 -1.00 6.31 13.72
N VAL A 136 -1.77 5.49 13.00
CA VAL A 136 -2.90 5.85 12.14
C VAL A 136 -2.49 6.62 10.88
N GLU A 137 -2.33 5.90 9.77
CA GLU A 137 -2.94 6.21 8.47
C GLU A 137 -2.59 5.09 7.46
N ALA A 138 -3.62 4.45 6.90
CA ALA A 138 -3.61 3.58 5.72
C ALA A 138 -3.22 2.08 5.83
N THR A 139 -3.33 1.42 6.99
CA THR A 139 -3.53 -0.04 7.08
C THR A 139 -4.36 -0.35 8.33
N GLY A 140 -5.50 -1.05 8.19
CA GLY A 140 -6.36 -1.47 9.31
C GLY A 140 -7.86 -1.32 9.04
N VAL A 141 -8.68 -1.74 10.00
CA VAL A 141 -10.15 -1.82 9.94
C VAL A 141 -10.76 -0.45 9.64
N LEU A 142 -10.27 0.63 10.26
CA LEU A 142 -10.77 1.98 9.98
C LEU A 142 -10.47 2.46 8.56
N GLN A 143 -9.33 2.06 7.99
CA GLN A 143 -8.97 2.37 6.61
C GLN A 143 -9.84 1.56 5.65
N HIS A 144 -10.04 0.27 5.92
CA HIS A 144 -10.89 -0.58 5.11
C HIS A 144 -12.35 -0.06 5.09
N GLY A 145 -12.86 0.32 6.27
CA GLY A 145 -14.15 0.99 6.39
C GLY A 145 -14.22 2.32 5.63
N ALA A 146 -13.14 3.09 5.60
CA ALA A 146 -13.06 4.33 4.81
C ALA A 146 -13.20 4.07 3.30
N GLU A 147 -12.58 3.00 2.81
CA GLU A 147 -12.65 2.59 1.40
C GLU A 147 -14.06 2.14 1.02
N ILE A 148 -14.70 1.34 1.87
CA ILE A 148 -16.10 0.92 1.68
C ILE A 148 -17.02 2.14 1.72
N TYR A 149 -16.85 3.03 2.70
CA TYR A 149 -17.62 4.26 2.80
C TYR A 149 -17.52 5.11 1.53
N ALA A 150 -16.29 5.32 1.04
CA ALA A 150 -16.04 6.07 -0.18
C ALA A 150 -16.72 5.44 -1.40
N GLN A 151 -16.68 4.11 -1.51
CA GLN A 151 -17.24 3.38 -2.66
C GLN A 151 -18.76 3.27 -2.64
N ARG A 152 -19.38 3.16 -1.46
CA ARG A 152 -20.79 2.75 -1.32
C ARG A 152 -21.68 3.82 -0.65
N CYS A 153 -21.20 4.43 0.42
CA CYS A 153 -22.03 5.29 1.28
C CYS A 153 -21.96 6.78 0.88
N SER A 154 -20.78 7.23 0.44
CA SER A 154 -20.45 8.64 0.23
C SER A 154 -21.33 9.34 -0.82
N SER A 155 -21.84 8.59 -1.80
CA SER A 155 -22.68 9.15 -2.87
C SER A 155 -24.00 9.72 -2.37
N CYS A 156 -24.52 9.19 -1.25
CA CYS A 156 -25.76 9.64 -0.61
C CYS A 156 -25.50 10.43 0.66
N HIS A 157 -24.57 9.97 1.49
CA HIS A 157 -24.26 10.58 2.79
C HIS A 157 -23.18 11.68 2.73
N GLY A 158 -22.63 11.94 1.55
CA GLY A 158 -21.56 12.92 1.31
C GLY A 158 -20.18 12.36 1.64
N ALA A 159 -19.14 12.85 0.97
CA ALA A 159 -17.75 12.37 1.17
C ALA A 159 -17.26 12.51 2.62
N ASN A 160 -17.79 13.49 3.36
CA ASN A 160 -17.43 13.78 4.74
C ASN A 160 -18.62 13.55 5.69
N GLY A 161 -19.58 12.69 5.33
CA GLY A 161 -20.78 12.46 6.15
C GLY A 161 -21.71 13.67 6.26
N GLY A 162 -21.57 14.67 5.38
CA GLY A 162 -22.36 15.91 5.41
C GLY A 162 -23.85 15.77 5.06
N GLY A 163 -24.25 14.60 4.56
CA GLY A 163 -25.60 14.31 4.06
C GLY A 163 -25.79 14.72 2.59
N GLY A 164 -27.02 14.55 2.12
CA GLY A 164 -27.42 14.83 0.75
C GLY A 164 -28.75 14.15 0.46
N ALA A 165 -28.71 13.11 -0.39
CA ALA A 165 -29.84 12.20 -0.53
C ALA A 165 -30.03 11.31 0.71
N GLY A 166 -28.92 10.97 1.38
CA GLY A 166 -28.90 10.33 2.69
C GLY A 166 -28.80 11.35 3.82
N TYR A 167 -29.11 10.91 5.05
CA TYR A 167 -28.98 11.76 6.23
C TYR A 167 -27.52 12.12 6.52
N LYS A 168 -27.31 13.27 7.13
CA LYS A 168 -26.01 13.63 7.70
C LYS A 168 -25.60 12.63 8.78
N LEU A 169 -24.33 12.22 8.74
CA LEU A 169 -23.68 11.35 9.72
C LEU A 169 -22.67 12.11 10.59
N ALA A 170 -22.05 13.16 10.01
CA ALA A 170 -21.05 14.00 10.66
C ALA A 170 -21.58 14.78 11.86
N ASP A 171 -20.65 15.34 12.63
CA ASP A 171 -20.89 16.12 13.84
C ASP A 171 -21.65 15.33 14.92
N GLY A 172 -21.40 14.02 15.03
CA GLY A 172 -22.02 13.17 16.04
C GLY A 172 -23.42 12.68 15.70
N GLU A 173 -24.03 13.09 14.57
CA GLU A 173 -25.39 12.69 14.19
C GLU A 173 -25.57 11.17 14.10
N VAL A 174 -24.51 10.46 13.69
CA VAL A 174 -24.49 9.00 13.65
C VAL A 174 -24.70 8.39 15.03
N LEU A 175 -24.08 8.93 16.09
CA LEU A 175 -24.20 8.40 17.46
C LEU A 175 -25.51 8.78 18.12
N ILE A 176 -26.06 9.96 17.80
CA ILE A 176 -27.40 10.35 18.28
C ILE A 176 -28.46 9.44 17.64
N THR A 177 -28.27 9.07 16.37
CA THR A 177 -29.18 8.17 15.66
C THR A 177 -29.02 6.73 16.12
N PHE A 178 -27.78 6.28 16.31
CA PHE A 178 -27.44 4.91 16.72
C PHE A 178 -26.54 4.93 17.94
N PRO A 179 -27.11 5.07 19.16
CA PRO A 179 -26.32 4.97 20.38
C PRO A 179 -25.60 3.63 20.46
N TYR A 180 -26.33 2.55 20.13
CA TYR A 180 -25.80 1.19 20.08
C TYR A 180 -25.31 0.85 18.68
N MET A 181 -24.13 0.21 18.62
CA MET A 181 -23.52 -0.22 17.37
C MET A 181 -24.38 -1.27 16.64
N ALA A 182 -25.00 -2.19 17.39
CA ALA A 182 -25.85 -3.24 16.87
C ALA A 182 -27.00 -2.72 15.99
N ASP A 183 -27.69 -1.66 16.45
CA ASP A 183 -28.79 -1.04 15.71
C ASP A 183 -28.32 -0.44 14.37
N MET A 184 -27.09 0.05 14.33
CA MET A 184 -26.48 0.60 13.11
C MET A 184 -26.11 -0.51 12.13
N VAL A 185 -25.49 -1.59 12.62
CA VAL A 185 -25.18 -2.78 11.83
C VAL A 185 -26.45 -3.34 11.20
N GLU A 186 -27.51 -3.50 12.00
CA GLU A 186 -28.80 -3.99 11.51
C GLU A 186 -29.38 -3.08 10.42
N TRP A 187 -29.36 -1.76 10.64
CA TRP A 187 -29.83 -0.77 9.66
C TRP A 187 -29.08 -0.85 8.32
N ILE A 188 -27.76 -0.95 8.35
CA ILE A 188 -26.94 -1.03 7.13
C ILE A 188 -27.13 -2.38 6.44
N ALA A 189 -27.16 -3.48 7.20
CA ALA A 189 -27.38 -4.82 6.68
C ALA A 189 -28.71 -4.92 5.91
N LYS A 190 -29.81 -4.50 6.54
CA LYS A 190 -31.18 -4.68 6.02
C LYS A 190 -31.65 -3.57 5.08
N GLY A 191 -31.10 -2.37 5.22
CA GLY A 191 -31.54 -1.19 4.48
C GLY A 191 -33.02 -0.85 4.68
N SER A 192 -33.53 0.02 3.82
CA SER A 192 -34.91 0.52 3.92
C SER A 192 -35.96 -0.56 3.65
N ASP A 193 -35.72 -1.46 2.71
CA ASP A 193 -36.69 -2.50 2.34
C ASP A 193 -36.80 -3.56 3.45
N GLY A 194 -35.68 -3.94 4.07
CA GLY A 194 -35.68 -4.91 5.17
C GLY A 194 -36.33 -4.38 6.44
N PHE A 195 -36.23 -3.08 6.73
CA PHE A 195 -36.97 -2.46 7.85
C PHE A 195 -38.42 -2.13 7.50
N GLY A 196 -38.73 -1.81 6.24
CA GLY A 196 -40.05 -1.40 5.79
C GLY A 196 -40.33 0.10 5.98
N VAL A 197 -40.82 0.75 4.92
CA VAL A 197 -41.17 2.19 4.92
C VAL A 197 -42.21 2.50 6.00
N GLY A 198 -41.96 3.57 6.77
CA GLY A 198 -42.81 4.03 7.86
C GLY A 198 -42.47 3.44 9.23
N ASN A 199 -41.67 2.38 9.30
CA ASN A 199 -41.16 1.86 10.58
C ASN A 199 -40.07 2.75 11.15
N THR A 200 -39.85 2.68 12.46
CA THR A 200 -38.76 3.40 13.14
C THR A 200 -37.46 2.60 13.09
N TYR A 201 -36.32 3.30 13.13
CA TYR A 201 -35.00 2.66 13.22
C TYR A 201 -34.04 3.52 14.06
N GLY A 202 -33.01 2.89 14.62
CA GLY A 202 -32.09 3.52 15.57
C GLY A 202 -32.78 3.94 16.86
N SER A 203 -32.25 4.97 17.52
CA SER A 203 -32.79 5.50 18.78
C SER A 203 -34.24 5.96 18.63
N PRO A 204 -35.17 5.44 19.46
CA PRO A 204 -36.55 5.92 19.49
C PRO A 204 -36.65 7.43 19.79
N GLU A 205 -35.72 7.97 20.56
CA GLU A 205 -35.67 9.40 20.89
C GLU A 205 -35.31 10.27 19.68
N ARG A 206 -34.54 9.73 18.72
CA ARG A 206 -34.23 10.43 17.47
C ARG A 206 -35.47 10.54 16.56
N GLY A 207 -36.42 9.63 16.72
CA GLY A 207 -37.69 9.60 15.98
C GLY A 207 -37.53 9.40 14.47
N ARG A 208 -36.46 8.72 14.02
CA ARG A 208 -36.27 8.45 12.59
C ARG A 208 -37.26 7.41 12.11
N VAL A 209 -37.81 7.65 10.92
CA VAL A 209 -38.68 6.72 10.21
C VAL A 209 -38.09 6.41 8.84
N VAL A 210 -38.28 5.17 8.40
CA VAL A 210 -37.79 4.70 7.10
C VAL A 210 -38.54 5.42 5.98
N ALA A 211 -37.82 6.24 5.22
CA ALA A 211 -38.35 6.95 4.06
C ALA A 211 -38.19 6.17 2.74
N GLY A 212 -37.40 5.10 2.74
CA GLY A 212 -36.99 4.40 1.51
C GLY A 212 -35.64 4.88 0.97
N GLY A 213 -35.08 4.14 0.03
CA GLY A 213 -33.94 4.57 -0.79
C GLY A 213 -32.55 4.16 -0.30
N MET A 214 -32.38 3.77 0.97
CA MET A 214 -31.14 3.14 1.43
C MET A 214 -31.17 1.65 1.10
N PRO A 215 -30.27 1.13 0.24
CA PRO A 215 -30.24 -0.29 -0.09
C PRO A 215 -29.76 -1.13 1.11
N ALA A 216 -30.06 -2.43 1.05
CA ALA A 216 -29.48 -3.42 1.95
C ALA A 216 -28.05 -3.74 1.52
N PHE A 217 -27.17 -4.01 2.49
CA PHE A 217 -25.77 -4.35 2.22
C PHE A 217 -25.35 -5.76 2.67
N ALA A 218 -26.22 -6.51 3.35
CA ALA A 218 -25.90 -7.87 3.82
C ALA A 218 -25.53 -8.84 2.69
N ASP A 219 -26.06 -8.65 1.48
CA ASP A 219 -25.77 -9.53 0.32
C ASP A 219 -24.44 -9.19 -0.39
N VAL A 220 -23.82 -8.06 -0.07
CA VAL A 220 -22.67 -7.52 -0.82
C VAL A 220 -21.47 -7.15 0.04
N LEU A 221 -21.66 -7.03 1.35
CA LEU A 221 -20.60 -6.85 2.34
C LEU A 221 -20.61 -8.07 3.27
N ASP A 222 -19.44 -8.64 3.51
CA ASP A 222 -19.29 -9.61 4.59
C ASP A 222 -19.32 -8.93 5.98
N ALA A 223 -19.25 -9.72 7.05
CA ALA A 223 -19.32 -9.21 8.41
C ALA A 223 -18.15 -8.29 8.78
N GLU A 224 -16.95 -8.57 8.28
CA GLU A 224 -15.75 -7.76 8.55
C GLU A 224 -15.87 -6.42 7.82
N GLU A 225 -16.26 -6.45 6.55
CA GLU A 225 -16.54 -5.27 5.73
C GLU A 225 -17.63 -4.40 6.37
N LEU A 226 -18.73 -5.00 6.81
CA LEU A 226 -19.84 -4.31 7.45
C LEU A 226 -19.42 -3.68 8.79
N MET A 227 -18.68 -4.41 9.62
CA MET A 227 -18.19 -3.89 10.89
C MET A 227 -17.17 -2.76 10.67
N SER A 228 -16.28 -2.91 9.70
CA SER A 228 -15.26 -1.93 9.38
C SER A 228 -15.86 -0.57 8.99
N VAL A 229 -16.91 -0.57 8.14
CA VAL A 229 -17.59 0.68 7.75
C VAL A 229 -18.36 1.29 8.92
N VAL A 230 -18.99 0.48 9.78
CA VAL A 230 -19.66 0.96 10.99
C VAL A 230 -18.67 1.62 11.95
N LEU A 231 -17.54 0.98 12.20
CA LEU A 231 -16.48 1.52 13.05
C LEU A 231 -15.89 2.80 12.46
N HIS A 232 -15.64 2.83 11.14
CA HIS A 232 -15.21 4.04 10.45
C HIS A 232 -16.20 5.19 10.62
N GLU A 233 -17.48 4.97 10.34
CA GLU A 233 -18.50 6.00 10.45
C GLU A 233 -18.63 6.52 11.90
N ARG A 234 -18.62 5.63 12.89
CA ARG A 234 -18.69 6.00 14.32
C ARG A 234 -17.43 6.73 14.79
N ALA A 235 -16.24 6.31 14.36
CA ALA A 235 -14.98 6.94 14.73
C ALA A 235 -14.84 8.32 14.08
N VAL A 236 -15.02 8.41 12.75
CA VAL A 236 -14.71 9.61 11.97
C VAL A 236 -15.85 10.63 12.02
N PHE A 237 -17.10 10.20 11.90
CA PHE A 237 -18.26 11.11 11.88
C PHE A 237 -18.90 11.27 13.26
N GLY A 238 -18.77 10.23 14.10
CA GLY A 238 -19.24 10.23 15.48
C GLY A 238 -18.25 10.75 16.52
N ASN A 239 -16.95 10.79 16.20
CA ASN A 239 -15.87 11.01 17.19
C ASN A 239 -15.94 10.01 18.37
N SER A 240 -16.30 8.75 18.11
CA SER A 240 -16.42 7.71 19.13
C SER A 240 -15.06 7.11 19.48
N GLU A 241 -14.58 7.37 20.71
CA GLU A 241 -13.38 6.73 21.26
C GLU A 241 -13.55 5.21 21.42
N GLU A 242 -14.77 4.77 21.73
CA GLU A 242 -15.16 3.36 21.79
C GLU A 242 -14.92 2.68 20.43
N ALA A 243 -15.38 3.29 19.32
CA ALA A 243 -15.19 2.74 17.99
C ALA A 243 -13.70 2.68 17.58
N ILE A 244 -12.90 3.67 17.98
CA ILE A 244 -11.44 3.67 17.73
C ILE A 244 -10.79 2.50 18.49
N THR A 245 -11.18 2.28 19.75
CA THR A 245 -10.64 1.19 20.57
C THR A 245 -11.02 -0.17 19.99
N TYR A 246 -12.29 -0.36 19.63
CA TYR A 246 -12.78 -1.60 19.03
C TYR A 246 -12.08 -1.91 17.70
N ALA A 247 -11.88 -0.89 16.85
CA ALA A 247 -11.18 -1.08 15.59
C ALA A 247 -9.72 -1.51 15.78
N ALA A 248 -9.02 -0.94 16.77
CA ALA A 248 -7.66 -1.33 17.09
C ALA A 248 -7.59 -2.77 17.63
N GLU A 249 -8.56 -3.19 18.44
CA GLU A 249 -8.67 -4.57 18.92
C GLU A 249 -8.93 -5.53 17.76
N LEU A 250 -9.87 -5.20 16.86
CA LEU A 250 -10.16 -6.00 15.66
C LEU A 250 -8.94 -6.12 14.74
N ASP A 251 -8.19 -5.03 14.56
CA ASP A 251 -6.93 -5.04 13.80
C ASP A 251 -5.92 -6.02 14.40
N HIS A 252 -5.75 -6.01 15.72
CA HIS A 252 -4.86 -6.94 16.40
C HIS A 252 -5.30 -8.40 16.24
N ILE A 253 -6.60 -8.67 16.28
CA ILE A 253 -7.13 -10.03 16.13
C ILE A 253 -6.96 -10.54 14.70
N ILE A 254 -7.20 -9.70 13.70
CA ILE A 254 -7.00 -10.04 12.28
C ILE A 254 -5.51 -10.31 12.02
N GLU A 255 -4.61 -9.48 12.54
CA GLU A 255 -3.16 -9.65 12.37
C GLU A 255 -2.61 -10.88 13.12
N ALA A 256 -3.18 -11.20 14.30
CA ALA A 256 -2.85 -12.40 15.05
C ALA A 256 -3.30 -13.69 14.34
N GLY A 257 -4.17 -13.59 13.32
CA GLY A 257 -4.73 -14.74 12.60
C GLY A 257 -5.60 -15.64 13.51
N GLU A 258 -6.11 -15.08 14.61
CA GLU A 258 -6.72 -15.83 15.71
C GLU A 258 -8.26 -15.89 15.63
N MET A 259 -8.90 -15.27 14.62
CA MET A 259 -10.34 -15.46 14.40
C MET A 259 -10.77 -15.68 12.95
N ASP A 260 -11.51 -16.77 12.77
CA ASP A 260 -12.44 -16.99 11.66
C ASP A 260 -13.76 -16.25 11.98
N LEU A 261 -13.83 -14.96 11.61
CA LEU A 261 -15.03 -14.11 11.83
C LEU A 261 -16.29 -14.65 11.13
N HIS A 262 -16.12 -15.59 10.20
CA HIS A 262 -17.20 -16.27 9.48
C HIS A 262 -18.07 -17.17 10.37
N MET A 263 -17.62 -17.49 11.60
CA MET A 263 -18.36 -18.33 12.55
C MET A 263 -19.19 -17.54 13.58
N TYR A 264 -18.95 -16.22 13.71
CA TYR A 264 -19.61 -15.38 14.74
C TYR A 264 -20.61 -14.37 14.19
N PHE A 265 -20.48 -13.98 12.92
CA PHE A 265 -21.39 -13.04 12.29
C PHE A 265 -21.86 -13.59 10.94
N ASP A 266 -23.00 -14.27 10.95
CA ASP A 266 -23.72 -14.56 9.71
C ASP A 266 -24.59 -13.35 9.37
N ALA A 267 -24.15 -12.56 8.38
CA ALA A 267 -24.82 -11.33 7.96
C ALA A 267 -26.30 -11.57 7.57
N GLU A 268 -26.68 -12.82 7.26
CA GLU A 268 -28.04 -13.22 6.94
C GLU A 268 -28.93 -13.43 8.19
N THR A 269 -28.35 -13.67 9.38
CA THR A 269 -29.10 -13.96 10.63
C THR A 269 -28.89 -12.96 11.77
N VAL A 270 -27.96 -12.01 11.64
CA VAL A 270 -27.63 -11.04 12.69
C VAL A 270 -28.88 -10.34 13.28
N THR A 271 -29.11 -10.59 14.57
CA THR A 271 -30.06 -9.86 15.41
C THR A 271 -29.32 -9.02 16.45
N ALA A 272 -29.86 -7.85 16.82
CA ALA A 272 -29.24 -6.95 17.82
C ALA A 272 -28.96 -7.62 19.19
N SER A 273 -29.70 -8.68 19.53
CA SER A 273 -29.48 -9.50 20.71
C SER A 273 -28.22 -10.36 20.65
N GLU A 274 -27.90 -10.94 19.49
CA GLU A 274 -26.69 -11.77 19.33
C GLU A 274 -25.43 -10.90 19.39
N ILE A 275 -25.49 -9.69 18.84
CA ILE A 275 -24.39 -8.71 18.94
C ILE A 275 -24.14 -8.32 20.40
N SER A 276 -25.20 -8.16 21.19
CA SER A 276 -25.09 -7.76 22.60
C SER A 276 -24.47 -8.86 23.47
N GLU A 277 -24.81 -10.14 23.23
CA GLU A 277 -24.18 -11.28 23.93
C GLU A 277 -22.68 -11.43 23.59
N ILE A 278 -22.30 -11.17 22.33
CA ILE A 278 -20.88 -11.23 21.92
C ILE A 278 -20.07 -10.13 22.61
N ILE A 279 -20.57 -8.89 22.61
CA ILE A 279 -19.92 -7.76 23.28
C ILE A 279 -19.76 -8.04 24.78
N GLU A 280 -20.77 -8.61 25.44
CA GLU A 280 -20.71 -8.93 26.87
C GLU A 280 -19.77 -10.12 27.19
N SER A 281 -19.62 -11.07 26.26
CA SER A 281 -18.71 -12.22 26.40
C SER A 281 -17.22 -11.85 26.26
N THR A 282 -16.90 -10.82 25.46
CA THR A 282 -15.53 -10.32 25.27
C THR A 282 -15.07 -9.43 26.43
N HIS A 283 -16.01 -8.91 27.23
CA HIS A 283 -15.73 -8.06 28.39
C HIS A 283 -15.76 -8.79 29.75
N SER A 284 -15.83 -10.14 29.77
CA SER A 284 -15.68 -10.96 30.99
C SER A 284 -14.34 -11.67 31.09
#